data_AF-A0A7C6MJG5-F1
#
_entry.id   AF-A0A7C6MJG5-F1
#
_cell.length_a   1.000
_cell.length_b   1.000
_cell.length_c   1.000
_cell.angle_alpha   90.00
_cell.angle_beta   90.00
_cell.angle_gamma   90.00
#
_symmetry.space_group_name_H-M   'P 1'
#
loop_
_entity.id
_entity.type
_entity.pdbx_description
1 polymer ?
#
loop_
_entity_poly.entity_id
_entity_poly.type
_entity_poly.pdbx_seq_one_letter_code
_entity_poly.pdbx_strand_id
1 'polypeptide(L)'
;WDGDEAAGAGADGAWGVDEAAGEDDAATWDDLVDSGECGTLGMGMRSRAGLVGKLLGEFESPDTSVTVSASDPLAPPAIDGDGLGVLDRSVASRCRAALRRARETTWVADAADLADAEVERARTPFGLADPANQAAFAAGVTVGAGLFPLNPNLPEGPLLIRDLQARLRKEAYIMHLRRQLARGNAIDARQERVVGQLAEFWAPYLRRLWPRLHGLDVMGQPPAGADDMRELLSGVARSVVYDQRQQIRTALEAAA
;
A
#
# COMPACT_ATOMS: atom_id res chain seq x y z
N TRP A 1 17.27 19.20 -55.63
CA TRP A 1 16.78 20.35 -54.86
C TRP A 1 15.34 20.05 -54.47
N ASP A 2 15.06 18.91 -53.85
CA ASP A 2 15.47 18.50 -52.49
C ASP A 2 14.99 19.46 -51.41
N GLY A 3 14.23 18.90 -50.47
CA GLY A 3 14.42 19.13 -49.04
C GLY A 3 13.43 20.08 -48.38
N ASP A 4 12.67 19.51 -47.43
CA ASP A 4 12.34 20.04 -46.09
C ASP A 4 11.59 21.39 -45.99
N GLU A 5 10.58 21.59 -45.14
CA GLU A 5 10.38 21.07 -43.79
C GLU A 5 8.89 20.80 -43.53
N ALA A 6 8.60 19.61 -42.99
CA ALA A 6 7.37 19.34 -42.26
C ALA A 6 7.57 19.70 -40.78
N ALA A 7 6.89 20.74 -40.30
CA ALA A 7 6.76 21.00 -38.88
C ALA A 7 5.36 21.54 -38.56
N GLY A 8 4.63 20.77 -37.77
CA GLY A 8 3.50 21.27 -36.97
C GLY A 8 2.13 20.77 -37.40
N ALA A 9 1.70 19.65 -36.81
CA ALA A 9 0.34 19.50 -36.30
C ALA A 9 0.19 18.15 -35.57
N GLY A 10 -0.29 18.20 -34.32
CA GLY A 10 -1.14 17.14 -33.76
C GLY A 10 -0.44 16.02 -33.00
N ALA A 11 0.12 16.30 -31.83
CA ALA A 11 0.26 15.30 -30.77
C ALA A 11 -0.76 15.60 -29.66
N ASP A 12 -2.03 15.51 -30.01
CA ASP A 12 -3.16 15.57 -29.07
C ASP A 12 -4.15 14.47 -29.52
N GLY A 13 -3.83 13.24 -29.12
CA GLY A 13 -4.50 12.04 -29.61
C GLY A 13 -3.86 10.76 -29.10
N ALA A 14 -3.73 10.64 -27.78
CA ALA A 14 -3.27 9.39 -27.14
C ALA A 14 -3.92 9.20 -25.76
N TRP A 15 -5.26 9.30 -25.71
CA TRP A 15 -6.08 8.76 -24.62
C TRP A 15 -7.19 7.87 -25.18
N GLY A 16 -6.89 7.17 -26.28
CA GLY A 16 -7.69 6.04 -26.71
C GLY A 16 -7.52 4.93 -25.68
N VAL A 17 -8.53 4.78 -24.83
CA VAL A 17 -8.69 3.57 -24.03
C VAL A 17 -9.04 2.50 -25.05
N ASP A 18 -8.09 1.62 -25.37
CA ASP A 18 -8.37 0.42 -26.16
C ASP A 18 -9.25 -0.47 -25.28
N GLU A 19 -10.57 -0.36 -25.43
CA GLU A 19 -11.60 -1.25 -24.86
C GLU A 19 -11.65 -2.60 -25.60
N ALA A 20 -10.48 -3.13 -25.97
CA ALA A 20 -10.38 -4.39 -26.70
C ALA A 20 -9.15 -5.19 -26.27
N ALA A 21 -8.97 -5.37 -24.95
CA ALA A 21 -8.29 -6.55 -24.44
C ALA A 21 -9.38 -7.60 -24.19
N GLY A 22 -9.29 -8.74 -24.89
CA GLY A 22 -10.26 -9.82 -24.78
C GLY A 22 -10.49 -10.27 -23.33
N GLU A 23 -11.67 -10.82 -23.08
CA GLU A 23 -11.97 -11.64 -21.90
C GLU A 23 -11.10 -12.91 -21.92
N ASP A 24 -9.79 -12.75 -21.77
CA ASP A 24 -8.86 -13.84 -21.50
C ASP A 24 -8.96 -14.13 -20.00
N ASP A 25 -9.69 -15.19 -19.63
CA ASP A 25 -9.53 -16.08 -18.46
C ASP A 25 -8.81 -15.51 -17.21
N ALA A 26 -9.05 -14.24 -16.88
CA ALA A 26 -8.33 -13.52 -15.85
C ALA A 26 -8.97 -13.89 -14.52
N ALA A 27 -8.21 -14.59 -13.67
CA ALA A 27 -8.63 -14.93 -12.33
C ALA A 27 -9.25 -13.71 -11.65
N THR A 28 -10.49 -13.88 -11.19
CA THR A 28 -11.23 -12.83 -10.51
C THR A 28 -10.69 -12.63 -9.10
N TRP A 29 -11.14 -11.55 -8.45
CA TRP A 29 -10.86 -11.36 -7.02
C TRP A 29 -11.34 -12.55 -6.19
N ASP A 30 -12.52 -13.09 -6.50
CA ASP A 30 -13.09 -14.21 -5.78
C ASP A 30 -12.26 -15.48 -5.98
N ASP A 31 -11.77 -15.73 -7.21
CA ASP A 31 -10.85 -16.85 -7.47
C ASP A 31 -9.56 -16.74 -6.64
N LEU A 32 -9.01 -15.52 -6.51
CA LEU A 32 -7.82 -15.28 -5.70
C LEU A 32 -8.10 -15.55 -4.21
N VAL A 33 -9.25 -15.10 -3.69
CA VAL A 33 -9.65 -15.32 -2.30
C VAL A 33 -9.87 -16.80 -2.02
N ASP A 34 -10.59 -17.49 -2.91
CA ASP A 34 -10.96 -18.90 -2.79
C ASP A 34 -9.76 -19.85 -2.96
N SER A 35 -8.74 -19.43 -3.72
CA SER A 35 -7.50 -20.21 -3.89
C SER A 35 -6.76 -20.49 -2.57
N GLY A 36 -6.91 -19.60 -1.57
CA GLY A 36 -6.16 -19.66 -0.30
C GLY A 36 -4.65 -19.43 -0.44
N GLU A 37 -4.16 -19.02 -1.61
CA GLU A 37 -2.73 -18.81 -1.87
C GLU A 37 -2.15 -17.70 -0.99
N CYS A 38 -2.89 -16.60 -0.80
CA CYS A 38 -2.47 -15.51 0.07
C CYS A 38 -2.37 -15.95 1.54
N GLY A 39 -3.27 -16.81 2.00
CA GLY A 39 -3.19 -17.41 3.33
C GLY A 39 -1.96 -18.32 3.47
N THR A 40 -1.70 -19.14 2.45
CA THR A 40 -0.52 -20.01 2.40
C THR A 40 0.79 -19.21 2.39
N LEU A 41 0.83 -18.09 1.66
CA LEU A 41 1.93 -17.14 1.67
C LEU A 41 2.17 -16.60 3.08
N GLY A 42 1.12 -16.07 3.73
CA GLY A 42 1.23 -15.48 5.07
C GLY A 42 1.65 -16.47 6.15
N MET A 43 1.18 -17.73 6.08
CA MET A 43 1.71 -18.79 6.96
C MET A 43 3.15 -19.14 6.63
N GLY A 44 3.46 -19.24 5.34
CA GLY A 44 4.80 -19.55 4.85
C GLY A 44 5.85 -18.58 5.40
N MET A 45 5.51 -17.30 5.53
CA MET A 45 6.44 -16.27 6.00
C MET A 45 6.96 -16.49 7.41
N ARG A 46 6.29 -17.30 8.24
CA ARG A 46 6.75 -17.63 9.61
C ARG A 46 7.84 -18.71 9.63
N SER A 47 8.02 -19.42 8.53
CA SER A 47 8.93 -20.57 8.44
C SER A 47 9.97 -20.44 7.33
N ARG A 48 9.74 -19.56 6.35
CA ARG A 48 10.58 -19.38 5.16
C ARG A 48 10.92 -17.92 4.97
N ALA A 49 12.20 -17.64 4.79
CA ALA A 49 12.68 -16.29 4.51
C ALA A 49 12.45 -15.92 3.03
N GLY A 50 12.42 -14.62 2.74
CA GLY A 50 12.45 -14.07 1.38
C GLY A 50 11.13 -14.17 0.61
N LEU A 51 10.02 -14.55 1.25
CA LEU A 51 8.74 -14.71 0.55
C LEU A 51 8.13 -13.40 0.07
N VAL A 52 8.41 -12.26 0.74
CA VAL A 52 7.99 -10.94 0.23
C VAL A 52 8.74 -10.61 -1.06
N GLY A 53 10.06 -10.77 -1.07
CA GLY A 53 10.86 -10.57 -2.28
C GLY A 53 10.43 -11.50 -3.42
N LYS A 54 10.09 -12.75 -3.10
CA LYS A 54 9.55 -13.69 -4.09
C LYS A 54 8.22 -13.19 -4.66
N LEU A 55 7.25 -12.85 -3.81
CA LEU A 55 5.96 -12.30 -4.24
C LEU A 55 6.17 -11.11 -5.19
N LEU A 56 7.01 -10.16 -4.79
CA LEU A 56 7.26 -8.95 -5.57
C LEU A 56 7.97 -9.23 -6.89
N GLY A 57 8.81 -10.27 -6.93
CA GLY A 57 9.46 -10.75 -8.15
C GLY A 57 8.47 -11.28 -9.20
N GLU A 58 7.37 -11.93 -8.78
CA GLU A 58 6.32 -12.40 -9.70
C GLU A 58 5.57 -11.24 -10.39
N PHE A 59 5.55 -10.05 -9.76
CA PHE A 59 4.92 -8.85 -10.31
C PHE A 59 5.92 -7.90 -10.99
N GLU A 60 7.16 -8.35 -11.22
CA GLU A 60 8.25 -7.54 -11.77
C GLU A 60 8.42 -6.20 -11.03
N SER A 61 8.21 -6.23 -9.71
CA SER A 61 8.20 -4.99 -8.92
C SER A 61 9.59 -4.35 -8.91
N PRO A 62 9.70 -3.02 -9.10
CA PRO A 62 10.99 -2.34 -9.12
C PRO A 62 11.71 -2.31 -7.76
N ASP A 63 10.96 -2.46 -6.65
CA ASP A 63 11.51 -2.43 -5.30
C ASP A 63 11.24 -3.73 -4.57
N THR A 64 12.29 -4.54 -4.46
CA THR A 64 12.30 -5.78 -3.70
C THR A 64 12.72 -5.56 -2.24
N SER A 65 13.02 -4.32 -1.83
CA SER A 65 13.44 -3.97 -0.47
C SER A 65 12.29 -3.72 0.50
N VAL A 66 11.04 -3.85 0.05
CA VAL A 66 9.85 -3.71 0.92
C VAL A 66 9.92 -4.69 2.09
N THR A 67 9.90 -4.14 3.31
CA THR A 67 9.90 -4.93 4.55
C THR A 67 8.57 -4.79 5.28
N VAL A 68 7.90 -5.90 5.59
CA VAL A 68 6.65 -5.90 6.38
C VAL A 68 6.86 -6.18 7.88
N SER A 69 8.05 -6.66 8.24
CA SER A 69 8.49 -7.01 9.60
C SER A 69 9.99 -6.75 9.72
N ALA A 70 10.47 -6.53 10.95
CA ALA A 70 11.88 -6.48 11.30
C ALA A 70 12.58 -7.84 11.22
N SER A 71 11.82 -8.95 11.16
CA SER A 71 12.35 -10.31 11.09
C SER A 71 11.87 -11.03 9.83
N ASP A 72 12.79 -11.75 9.17
CA ASP A 72 12.50 -12.62 8.03
C ASP A 72 13.28 -13.93 8.21
N PRO A 73 12.62 -15.06 8.57
CA PRO A 73 11.18 -15.29 8.68
C PRO A 73 10.49 -14.48 9.81
N LEU A 74 9.16 -14.32 9.70
CA LEU A 74 8.34 -13.60 10.67
C LEU A 74 8.41 -14.23 12.07
N ALA A 75 8.83 -13.44 13.04
CA ALA A 75 8.69 -13.78 14.45
C ALA A 75 7.23 -13.64 14.91
N PRO A 76 6.79 -14.38 15.95
CA PRO A 76 5.55 -14.06 16.65
C PRO A 76 5.57 -12.60 17.13
N PRO A 77 4.45 -11.85 17.00
CA PRO A 77 4.40 -10.49 17.52
C PRO A 77 4.56 -10.50 19.04
N ALA A 78 5.19 -9.46 19.58
CA ALA A 78 5.30 -9.29 21.01
C ALA A 78 3.90 -9.12 21.66
N ILE A 79 3.79 -9.44 22.94
CA ILE A 79 2.56 -9.19 23.70
C ILE A 79 2.34 -7.68 23.89
N ASP A 80 3.41 -6.94 24.16
CA ASP A 80 3.42 -5.48 24.30
C ASP A 80 4.67 -4.87 23.66
N GLY A 81 4.68 -3.55 23.50
CA GLY A 81 5.65 -2.80 22.69
C GLY A 81 5.25 -2.76 21.22
N ASP A 82 5.70 -1.77 20.47
CA ASP A 82 5.46 -1.71 19.03
C ASP A 82 6.77 -1.98 18.30
N GLY A 83 6.79 -3.01 17.45
CA GLY A 83 7.91 -3.27 16.58
C GLY A 83 7.97 -2.32 15.38
N LEU A 84 9.00 -2.49 14.54
CA LEU A 84 9.33 -1.55 13.47
C LEU A 84 8.47 -1.74 12.21
N GLY A 85 8.11 -2.98 11.89
CA GLY A 85 7.29 -3.35 10.75
C GLY A 85 5.79 -3.37 11.06
N VAL A 86 4.98 -3.35 10.01
CA VAL A 86 3.52 -3.37 10.14
C VAL A 86 3.00 -4.65 10.78
N LEU A 87 3.67 -5.79 10.52
CA LEU A 87 3.34 -7.08 11.11
C LEU A 87 3.91 -7.25 12.54
N ASP A 88 4.81 -6.37 12.98
CA ASP A 88 5.43 -6.43 14.31
C ASP A 88 4.60 -5.74 15.40
N ARG A 89 3.45 -5.16 15.06
CA ARG A 89 2.56 -4.55 16.04
C ARG A 89 2.14 -5.58 17.08
N SER A 90 2.31 -5.25 18.36
CA SER A 90 1.98 -6.18 19.46
C SER A 90 0.49 -6.45 19.59
N VAL A 91 0.17 -7.58 20.21
CA VAL A 91 -1.20 -7.95 20.58
C VAL A 91 -1.89 -6.82 21.35
N ALA A 92 -1.23 -6.21 22.35
CA ALA A 92 -1.79 -5.10 23.12
C ALA A 92 -2.07 -3.84 22.28
N SER A 93 -1.19 -3.50 21.32
CA SER A 93 -1.40 -2.38 20.40
C SER A 93 -2.62 -2.59 19.50
N ARG A 94 -2.76 -3.82 18.98
CA ARG A 94 -3.88 -4.24 18.14
C ARG A 94 -5.21 -4.21 18.89
N CYS A 95 -5.24 -4.79 20.10
CA CYS A 95 -6.43 -4.75 20.98
C CYS A 95 -6.85 -3.30 21.31
N ARG A 96 -5.89 -2.43 21.65
CA ARG A 96 -6.20 -1.01 21.93
C ARG A 96 -6.79 -0.30 20.71
N ALA A 97 -6.25 -0.57 19.52
CA ALA A 97 -6.78 0.00 18.28
C ALA A 97 -8.21 -0.48 18.00
N ALA A 98 -8.45 -1.78 18.17
CA ALA A 98 -9.77 -2.40 18.04
C ALA A 98 -10.77 -1.82 19.05
N LEU A 99 -10.43 -1.74 20.34
CA LEU A 99 -11.29 -1.15 21.38
C LEU A 99 -11.60 0.32 21.13
N ARG A 100 -10.63 1.09 20.64
CA ARG A 100 -10.88 2.51 20.28
C ARG A 100 -11.93 2.60 19.18
N ARG A 101 -11.81 1.76 18.15
CA ARG A 101 -12.79 1.69 17.06
C ARG A 101 -14.14 1.13 17.52
N ALA A 102 -14.12 0.16 18.43
CA ALA A 102 -15.31 -0.37 19.09
C ALA A 102 -16.11 0.74 19.74
N ARG A 103 -15.45 1.64 20.50
CA ARG A 103 -16.10 2.78 21.17
C ARG A 103 -16.66 3.84 20.23
N GLU A 104 -16.10 3.97 19.03
CA GLU A 104 -16.63 4.85 17.98
C GLU A 104 -17.87 4.25 17.31
N THR A 105 -18.05 2.94 17.43
CA THR A 105 -19.21 2.19 16.95
C THR A 105 -20.09 1.81 18.14
N THR A 106 -21.32 1.34 17.94
CA THR A 106 -22.15 0.84 19.06
C THR A 106 -21.76 -0.58 19.49
N TRP A 107 -20.55 -1.03 19.15
CA TRP A 107 -20.07 -2.39 19.38
C TRP A 107 -19.55 -2.53 20.82
N VAL A 108 -20.17 -3.44 21.58
CA VAL A 108 -19.80 -3.75 22.95
C VAL A 108 -19.07 -5.08 22.96
N ALA A 109 -17.75 -5.04 22.83
CA ALA A 109 -16.89 -6.20 23.05
C ALA A 109 -16.40 -6.23 24.49
N ASP A 110 -16.41 -7.40 25.12
CA ASP A 110 -15.63 -7.59 26.34
C ASP A 110 -14.13 -7.51 25.99
N ALA A 111 -13.36 -6.83 26.84
CA ALA A 111 -11.95 -6.60 26.57
C ALA A 111 -11.11 -7.88 26.66
N ALA A 112 -11.50 -8.84 27.51
CA ALA A 112 -10.82 -10.13 27.63
C ALA A 112 -11.11 -11.01 26.41
N ASP A 113 -12.39 -11.10 26.00
CA ASP A 113 -12.77 -11.86 24.80
C ASP A 113 -12.06 -11.34 23.55
N LEU A 114 -11.93 -10.01 23.41
CA LEU A 114 -11.19 -9.39 22.32
C LEU A 114 -9.70 -9.73 22.37
N ALA A 115 -9.10 -9.76 23.57
CA ALA A 115 -7.69 -10.10 23.72
C ALA A 115 -7.42 -11.55 23.33
N ASP A 116 -8.25 -12.50 23.78
CA ASP A 116 -8.14 -13.91 23.42
C ASP A 116 -8.32 -14.11 21.90
N ALA A 117 -9.32 -13.46 21.31
CA ALA A 117 -9.52 -13.47 19.86
C ALA A 117 -8.32 -12.88 19.10
N GLU A 118 -7.68 -11.83 19.62
CA GLU A 118 -6.52 -11.22 19.00
C GLU A 118 -5.27 -12.09 19.10
N VAL A 119 -5.08 -12.82 20.21
CA VAL A 119 -3.98 -13.80 20.33
C VAL A 119 -4.12 -14.90 19.27
N GLU A 120 -5.33 -15.41 19.06
CA GLU A 120 -5.57 -16.40 18.00
C GLU A 120 -5.41 -15.80 16.61
N ARG A 121 -5.95 -14.60 16.37
CA ARG A 121 -5.77 -13.87 15.10
C ARG A 121 -4.30 -13.60 14.80
N ALA A 122 -3.49 -13.26 15.80
CA ALA A 122 -2.06 -13.02 15.63
C ALA A 122 -1.28 -14.25 15.11
N ARG A 123 -1.87 -15.44 15.17
CA ARG A 123 -1.29 -16.71 14.68
C ARG A 123 -1.71 -17.04 13.24
N THR A 124 -2.71 -16.36 12.70
CA THR A 124 -3.21 -16.56 11.33
C THR A 124 -2.29 -15.90 10.28
N PRO A 125 -2.51 -16.11 8.97
CA PRO A 125 -1.73 -15.47 7.91
C PRO A 125 -1.74 -13.94 8.07
N PHE A 126 -0.56 -13.31 8.11
CA PHE A 126 -0.40 -11.86 8.32
C PHE A 126 -1.02 -11.28 9.60
N GLY A 127 -1.58 -12.12 10.49
CA GLY A 127 -2.42 -11.67 11.59
C GLY A 127 -3.82 -11.21 11.17
N LEU A 128 -4.37 -11.78 10.09
CA LEU A 128 -5.71 -11.54 9.55
C LEU A 128 -6.42 -12.89 9.41
N ALA A 129 -7.64 -13.02 9.92
CA ALA A 129 -8.39 -14.27 9.88
C ALA A 129 -9.12 -14.47 8.56
N ASP A 130 -9.71 -13.39 8.02
CA ASP A 130 -10.50 -13.45 6.81
C ASP A 130 -9.64 -13.55 5.53
N PRO A 131 -9.90 -14.52 4.63
CA PRO A 131 -9.15 -14.68 3.39
C PRO A 131 -9.15 -13.47 2.46
N ALA A 132 -10.24 -12.70 2.38
CA ALA A 132 -10.30 -11.48 1.57
C ALA A 132 -9.40 -10.39 2.16
N ASN A 133 -9.31 -10.27 3.50
CA ASN A 133 -8.35 -9.38 4.14
C ASN A 133 -6.89 -9.84 3.94
N GLN A 134 -6.63 -11.15 3.89
CA GLN A 134 -5.30 -11.69 3.59
C GLN A 134 -4.88 -11.40 2.14
N ALA A 135 -5.78 -11.63 1.18
CA ALA A 135 -5.58 -11.26 -0.22
C ALA A 135 -5.38 -9.75 -0.37
N ALA A 136 -6.14 -8.95 0.39
CA ALA A 136 -6.05 -7.51 0.37
C ALA A 136 -4.69 -7.01 0.87
N PHE A 137 -4.15 -7.65 1.90
CA PHE A 137 -2.82 -7.33 2.41
C PHE A 137 -1.75 -7.68 1.38
N ALA A 138 -1.79 -8.87 0.78
CA ALA A 138 -0.82 -9.28 -0.24
C ALA A 138 -0.86 -8.35 -1.46
N ALA A 139 -2.05 -8.05 -1.99
CA ALA A 139 -2.23 -7.09 -3.07
C ALA A 139 -1.73 -5.69 -2.69
N GLY A 140 -1.97 -5.26 -1.45
CA GLY A 140 -1.48 -3.98 -0.93
C GLY A 140 0.03 -3.91 -0.79
N VAL A 141 0.72 -5.02 -0.47
CA VAL A 141 2.19 -5.10 -0.51
C VAL A 141 2.68 -4.88 -1.94
N THR A 142 2.10 -5.57 -2.91
CA THR A 142 2.45 -5.39 -4.34
C THR A 142 2.17 -3.97 -4.82
N VAL A 143 1.00 -3.40 -4.47
CA VAL A 143 0.65 -2.02 -4.83
C VAL A 143 1.63 -1.04 -4.19
N GLY A 144 1.87 -1.14 -2.89
CA GLY A 144 2.83 -0.27 -2.19
C GLY A 144 4.22 -0.31 -2.81
N ALA A 145 4.72 -1.52 -3.10
CA ALA A 145 6.00 -1.75 -3.75
C ALA A 145 6.08 -1.19 -5.18
N GLY A 146 4.96 -1.15 -5.91
CA GLY A 146 4.91 -0.62 -7.27
C GLY A 146 4.82 0.91 -7.37
N LEU A 147 4.65 1.62 -6.25
CA LEU A 147 4.47 3.08 -6.25
C LEU A 147 5.80 3.81 -6.00
N PHE A 148 6.28 4.52 -7.02
CA PHE A 148 7.49 5.33 -6.97
C PHE A 148 7.22 6.76 -7.42
N PRO A 149 6.54 7.58 -6.61
CA PRO A 149 6.08 8.90 -7.07
C PRO A 149 7.19 9.81 -7.61
N LEU A 150 8.45 9.61 -7.17
CA LEU A 150 9.62 10.37 -7.65
C LEU A 150 10.20 9.85 -8.97
N ASN A 151 9.98 8.58 -9.31
CA ASN A 151 10.55 7.95 -10.51
C ASN A 151 9.90 8.52 -11.79
N PRO A 152 10.69 8.96 -12.79
CA PRO A 152 10.17 9.50 -14.04
C PRO A 152 9.54 8.46 -14.98
N ASN A 153 9.78 7.17 -14.79
CA ASN A 153 9.18 6.12 -15.61
C ASN A 153 7.89 5.61 -14.97
N LEU A 154 6.87 5.35 -15.78
CA LEU A 154 5.70 4.62 -15.31
C LEU A 154 6.06 3.13 -15.30
N PRO A 155 5.75 2.39 -14.22
CA PRO A 155 5.97 0.96 -14.22
C PRO A 155 5.10 0.32 -15.30
N GLU A 156 5.66 -0.64 -16.02
CA GLU A 156 4.87 -1.69 -16.65
C GLU A 156 4.28 -2.56 -15.52
N GLY A 157 3.03 -3.01 -15.65
CA GLY A 157 2.39 -3.79 -14.58
C GLY A 157 0.88 -3.54 -14.41
N PRO A 158 0.30 -4.02 -13.29
CA PRO A 158 -1.14 -4.01 -13.05
C PRO A 158 -1.78 -2.62 -13.19
N LEU A 159 -2.97 -2.58 -13.81
CA LEU A 159 -3.70 -1.33 -14.10
C LEU A 159 -3.86 -0.43 -12.87
N LEU A 160 -4.18 -1.01 -11.70
CA LEU A 160 -4.34 -0.24 -10.47
C LEU A 160 -3.06 0.51 -10.06
N ILE A 161 -1.89 -0.14 -10.15
CA ILE A 161 -0.60 0.48 -9.82
C ILE A 161 -0.31 1.62 -10.79
N ARG A 162 -0.52 1.38 -12.09
CA ARG A 162 -0.32 2.38 -13.14
C ARG A 162 -1.20 3.61 -12.91
N ASP A 163 -2.48 3.41 -12.60
CA ASP A 163 -3.43 4.48 -12.37
C ASP A 163 -3.11 5.29 -11.11
N LEU A 164 -2.76 4.61 -10.01
CA LEU A 164 -2.38 5.27 -8.77
C LEU A 164 -1.08 6.05 -8.98
N GLN A 165 -0.05 5.44 -9.55
CA GLN A 165 1.21 6.09 -9.87
C GLN A 165 1.02 7.34 -10.75
N ALA A 166 0.18 7.25 -11.79
CA ALA A 166 -0.15 8.38 -12.66
C ALA A 166 -0.82 9.53 -11.89
N ARG A 167 -1.73 9.21 -10.96
CA ARG A 167 -2.37 10.21 -10.09
C ARG A 167 -1.38 10.87 -9.13
N LEU A 168 -0.57 10.06 -8.43
CA LEU A 168 0.46 10.55 -7.50
C LEU A 168 1.42 11.52 -8.21
N ARG A 169 1.86 11.21 -9.41
CA ARG A 169 2.82 12.05 -10.16
C ARG A 169 2.25 13.40 -10.61
N LYS A 170 0.93 13.52 -10.70
CA LYS A 170 0.22 14.77 -11.05
C LYS A 170 0.02 15.69 -9.85
N GLU A 171 0.35 15.25 -8.64
CA GLU A 171 0.34 16.10 -7.46
C GLU A 171 1.38 17.21 -7.59
N ALA A 172 0.92 18.46 -7.48
CA ALA A 172 1.76 19.64 -7.74
C ALA A 172 3.03 19.66 -6.87
N TYR A 173 2.93 19.28 -5.60
CA TYR A 173 4.09 19.23 -4.71
C TYR A 173 5.09 18.13 -5.10
N ILE A 174 4.61 16.99 -5.61
CA ILE A 174 5.46 15.90 -6.10
C ILE A 174 6.16 16.35 -7.38
N MET A 175 5.44 17.00 -8.31
CA MET A 175 6.05 17.58 -9.51
C MET A 175 7.13 18.62 -9.17
N HIS A 176 6.88 19.45 -8.15
CA HIS A 176 7.84 20.43 -7.65
C HIS A 176 9.09 19.73 -7.11
N LEU A 177 8.93 18.77 -6.19
CA LEU A 177 10.05 18.03 -5.59
C LEU A 177 10.86 17.26 -6.64
N ARG A 178 10.20 16.61 -7.61
CA ARG A 178 10.88 15.93 -8.73
C ARG A 178 11.73 16.90 -9.54
N ARG A 179 11.22 18.10 -9.82
CA ARG A 179 11.97 19.13 -10.54
C ARG A 179 13.18 19.61 -9.75
N GLN A 180 13.04 19.77 -8.43
CA GLN A 180 14.15 20.17 -7.56
C GLN A 180 15.24 19.09 -7.54
N LEU A 181 14.86 17.83 -7.33
CA LEU A 181 15.78 16.69 -7.32
C LEU A 181 16.49 16.51 -8.66
N ALA A 182 15.77 16.58 -9.79
CA ALA A 182 16.36 16.45 -11.12
C ALA A 182 17.37 17.56 -11.46
N ARG A 183 17.24 18.74 -10.85
CA ARG A 183 18.17 19.87 -11.01
C ARG A 183 19.38 19.80 -10.06
N GLY A 184 19.41 18.84 -9.14
CA GLY A 184 20.40 18.79 -8.07
C GLY A 184 20.27 19.95 -7.08
N ASN A 185 19.10 20.58 -7.01
CA ASN A 185 18.85 21.67 -6.06
C ASN A 185 18.78 21.10 -4.64
N ALA A 186 19.27 21.87 -3.67
CA ALA A 186 19.03 21.57 -2.26
C ALA A 186 17.52 21.48 -2.00
N ILE A 187 17.11 20.41 -1.31
CA ILE A 187 15.76 20.27 -0.77
C ILE A 187 15.73 21.01 0.57
N ASP A 188 14.65 21.74 0.82
CA ASP A 188 14.46 22.39 2.13
C ASP A 188 14.41 21.32 3.23
N ALA A 189 15.11 21.54 4.35
CA ALA A 189 15.17 20.59 5.46
C ALA A 189 13.78 20.16 5.97
N ARG A 190 12.78 21.05 5.86
CA ARG A 190 11.39 20.76 6.25
C ARG A 190 10.67 19.82 5.27
N GLN A 191 11.15 19.71 4.02
CA GLN A 191 10.62 18.83 2.98
C GLN A 191 11.33 17.46 2.93
N GLU A 192 12.51 17.32 3.53
CA GLU A 192 13.30 16.08 3.53
C GLU A 192 12.49 14.86 3.98
N ARG A 193 11.69 15.02 5.05
CA ARG A 193 10.82 13.96 5.54
C ARG A 193 9.84 13.46 4.48
N VAL A 194 9.23 14.37 3.71
CA VAL A 194 8.27 14.00 2.67
C VAL A 194 8.99 13.40 1.47
N VAL A 195 10.18 13.90 1.11
CA VAL A 195 11.03 13.28 0.09
C VAL A 195 11.37 11.83 0.46
N GLY A 196 11.79 11.57 1.71
CA GLY A 196 12.06 10.21 2.18
C GLY A 196 10.82 9.32 2.11
N GLN A 197 9.65 9.83 2.52
CA GLN A 197 8.39 9.09 2.39
C GLN A 197 7.96 8.84 0.93
N LEU A 198 8.32 9.71 -0.01
CA LEU A 198 8.02 9.51 -1.43
C LEU A 198 9.02 8.55 -2.08
N ALA A 199 10.26 8.50 -1.60
CA ALA A 199 11.26 7.52 -2.02
C ALA A 199 10.85 6.10 -1.57
N GLU A 200 10.36 5.97 -0.35
CA GLU A 200 9.85 4.71 0.23
C GLU A 200 8.33 4.76 0.41
N PHE A 201 7.57 5.03 -0.66
CA PHE A 201 6.11 5.24 -0.56
C PHE A 201 5.36 4.03 0.01
N TRP A 202 5.89 2.82 -0.21
CA TRP A 202 5.37 1.59 0.38
C TRP A 202 5.24 1.69 1.92
N ALA A 203 6.16 2.38 2.60
CA ALA A 203 6.21 2.40 4.06
C ALA A 203 5.02 3.16 4.69
N PRO A 204 4.75 4.44 4.37
CA PRO A 204 3.56 5.14 4.85
C PRO A 204 2.26 4.55 4.29
N TYR A 205 2.30 3.88 3.13
CA TYR A 205 1.16 3.16 2.56
C TYR A 205 0.77 1.95 3.42
N LEU A 206 1.70 1.02 3.64
CA LEU A 206 1.45 -0.20 4.44
C LEU A 206 1.12 0.12 5.89
N ARG A 207 1.76 1.15 6.48
CA ARG A 207 1.45 1.63 7.85
C ARG A 207 0.00 2.07 8.01
N ARG A 208 -0.67 2.49 6.93
CA ARG A 208 -2.10 2.85 6.91
C ARG A 208 -3.00 1.69 6.51
N LEU A 209 -2.55 0.86 5.57
CA LEU A 209 -3.32 -0.29 5.10
C LEU A 209 -3.53 -1.30 6.23
N TRP A 210 -2.47 -1.69 6.92
CA TRP A 210 -2.53 -2.80 7.87
C TRP A 210 -3.54 -2.55 9.01
N PRO A 211 -3.55 -1.39 9.71
CA PRO A 211 -4.55 -1.13 10.75
C PRO A 211 -5.98 -1.07 10.22
N ARG A 212 -6.17 -0.69 8.94
CA ARG A 212 -7.48 -0.65 8.31
C ARG A 212 -8.00 -2.06 8.05
N LEU A 213 -7.17 -2.94 7.49
CA LEU A 213 -7.50 -4.35 7.29
C LEU A 213 -7.74 -5.07 8.61
N HIS A 214 -6.87 -4.87 9.60
CA HIS A 214 -7.06 -5.44 10.94
C HIS A 214 -8.39 -4.97 11.57
N GLY A 215 -8.71 -3.68 11.44
CA GLY A 215 -9.98 -3.15 11.92
C GLY A 215 -11.20 -3.75 11.20
N LEU A 216 -11.14 -3.97 9.88
CA LEU A 216 -12.19 -4.66 9.12
C LEU A 216 -12.34 -6.11 9.58
N ASP A 217 -11.21 -6.79 9.77
CA ASP A 217 -11.13 -8.20 10.18
C ASP A 217 -11.68 -8.44 11.59
N VAL A 218 -11.41 -7.52 12.53
CA VAL A 218 -12.00 -7.53 13.88
C VAL A 218 -13.52 -7.32 13.84
N MET A 219 -13.99 -6.43 12.96
CA MET A 219 -15.42 -6.12 12.83
C MET A 219 -16.18 -7.12 11.95
N GLY A 220 -15.49 -8.10 11.34
CA GLY A 220 -16.11 -9.05 10.40
C GLY A 220 -16.64 -8.37 9.13
N GLN A 221 -15.93 -7.35 8.63
CA GLN A 221 -16.32 -6.54 7.47
C GLN A 221 -15.27 -6.64 6.34
N PRO A 222 -15.02 -7.84 5.79
CA PRO A 222 -14.10 -7.97 4.65
C PRO A 222 -14.61 -7.19 3.42
N PRO A 223 -13.73 -6.82 2.48
CA PRO A 223 -14.14 -6.29 1.18
C PRO A 223 -15.08 -7.28 0.48
N ALA A 224 -16.22 -6.80 -0.04
CA ALA A 224 -17.22 -7.70 -0.64
C ALA A 224 -16.86 -8.16 -2.06
N GLY A 225 -15.84 -7.56 -2.68
CA GLY A 225 -15.39 -7.91 -4.03
C GLY A 225 -14.28 -6.99 -4.56
N ALA A 226 -13.99 -7.13 -5.86
CA ALA A 226 -12.89 -6.44 -6.53
C ALA A 226 -12.98 -4.90 -6.46
N ASP A 227 -14.18 -4.33 -6.54
CA ASP A 227 -14.37 -2.88 -6.51
C ASP A 227 -14.14 -2.30 -5.11
N ASP A 228 -14.68 -2.94 -4.07
CA ASP A 228 -14.41 -2.57 -2.67
C ASP A 228 -12.91 -2.66 -2.36
N MET A 229 -12.26 -3.71 -2.86
CA MET A 229 -10.84 -3.90 -2.74
C MET A 229 -10.05 -2.77 -3.43
N ARG A 230 -10.44 -2.42 -4.66
CA ARG A 230 -9.83 -1.33 -5.42
C ARG A 230 -9.99 0.01 -4.72
N GLU A 231 -11.18 0.32 -4.20
CA GLU A 231 -11.40 1.56 -3.46
C GLU A 231 -10.66 1.57 -2.12
N LEU A 232 -10.54 0.43 -1.44
CA LEU A 232 -9.73 0.29 -0.24
C LEU A 232 -8.26 0.64 -0.50
N LEU A 233 -7.62 0.02 -1.50
CA LEU A 233 -6.21 0.28 -1.82
C LEU A 233 -5.98 1.71 -2.32
N SER A 234 -6.89 2.20 -3.16
CA SER A 234 -6.82 3.56 -3.70
C SER A 234 -7.03 4.61 -2.61
N GLY A 235 -7.96 4.35 -1.69
CA GLY A 235 -8.25 5.20 -0.54
C GLY A 235 -7.07 5.30 0.43
N VAL A 236 -6.32 4.22 0.63
CA VAL A 236 -5.08 4.25 1.42
C VAL A 236 -4.04 5.16 0.77
N ALA A 237 -3.78 5.03 -0.54
CA ALA A 237 -2.85 5.91 -1.25
C ALA A 237 -3.29 7.39 -1.16
N ARG A 238 -4.58 7.66 -1.34
CA ARG A 238 -5.19 9.00 -1.20
C ARG A 238 -4.95 9.58 0.19
N SER A 239 -5.07 8.76 1.24
CA SER A 239 -4.81 9.16 2.62
C SER A 239 -3.33 9.52 2.86
N VAL A 240 -2.38 8.77 2.27
CA VAL A 240 -0.95 9.09 2.34
C VAL A 240 -0.67 10.46 1.72
N VAL A 241 -1.16 10.68 0.50
CA VAL A 241 -0.96 11.93 -0.24
C VAL A 241 -1.54 13.12 0.52
N TYR A 242 -2.73 12.96 1.08
CA TYR A 242 -3.39 14.02 1.82
C TYR A 242 -2.51 14.47 2.99
N ASP A 243 -2.01 13.53 3.79
CA ASP A 243 -1.12 13.81 4.92
C ASP A 243 0.22 14.44 4.49
N GLN A 244 0.84 13.94 3.43
CA GLN A 244 2.07 14.54 2.87
C GLN A 244 1.83 15.99 2.42
N ARG A 245 0.70 16.26 1.77
CA ARG A 245 0.29 17.60 1.37
C ARG A 245 0.07 18.51 2.58
N GLN A 246 -0.52 17.99 3.66
CA GLN A 246 -0.66 18.74 4.92
C GLN A 246 0.71 19.06 5.53
N GLN A 247 1.61 18.08 5.62
CA GLN A 247 2.97 18.27 6.16
C GLN A 247 3.73 19.36 5.40
N ILE A 248 3.67 19.36 4.06
CA ILE A 248 4.30 20.41 3.25
C ILE A 248 3.65 21.76 3.50
N ARG A 249 2.31 21.83 3.58
CA ARG A 249 1.63 23.10 3.84
C ARG A 249 2.03 23.70 5.18
N THR A 250 1.98 22.90 6.24
CA THR A 250 2.40 23.31 7.58
C THR A 250 3.87 23.74 7.62
N ALA A 251 4.75 23.03 6.90
CA ALA A 251 6.16 23.41 6.78
C ALA A 251 6.36 24.76 6.08
N LEU A 252 5.56 25.06 5.07
CA LEU A 252 5.60 26.34 4.34
C LEU A 252 4.98 27.49 5.15
N GLU A 253 3.88 27.24 5.86
CA GLU A 253 3.23 28.24 6.72
C GLU A 253 4.13 28.65 7.90
N ALA A 254 4.87 27.71 8.49
CA ALA A 254 5.84 28.01 9.55
C ALA A 254 7.08 28.79 9.06
N ALA A 255 7.23 29.00 7.74
CA ALA A 255 8.33 29.72 7.12
C ALA A 255 7.98 31.17 6.75
N ALA A 256 6.69 31.51 6.73
CA ALA A 256 6.16 32.82 6.37
C ALA A 256 6.04 33.73 7.60
#